data_AF-A0ABD3G7D2-F1
#
_entry.id   AF-A0ABD3G7D2-F1
#
_cell.length_a   1.000
_cell.length_b   1.000
_cell.length_c   1.000
_cell.angle_alpha   90.00
_cell.angle_beta   90.00
_cell.angle_gamma   90.00
#
_symmetry.space_group_name_H-M   'P 1'
#
loop_
_entity.id
_entity.type
_entity.pdbx_description
1 polymer ?
#
loop_
_entity_poly.entity_id
_entity_poly.type
_entity_poly.pdbx_seq_one_letter_code
_entity_poly.pdbx_strand_id
1 'polypeptide(L)'
;MGTKLEDAFVQFWIHRKETPDNVLVELGLGKTTKDMLENPLLNILTKYTKAYSVKYKKTTVTETLTRSFDDETVAKMLLAGKAEATTKRIATKFETEQLEMWRDSGKSVDDVYKLLNLPPTRADFSGKPLFNRWLAYMNTLSIKNPEKTSAIFSTLATSFNDRPMMQILQAAKKFSSMESSAAKFQLEKA
;
A
#
# COMPACT_ATOMS: atom_id res chain seq x y z
N MET A 1 -2.79 10.44 29.35
CA MET A 1 -2.05 11.73 29.41
C MET A 1 -0.64 11.49 28.90
N GLY A 2 -0.31 11.95 27.69
CA GLY A 2 1.02 11.76 27.07
C GLY A 2 1.43 12.88 26.13
N THR A 3 0.73 14.02 26.14
CA THR A 3 0.79 15.00 25.05
C THR A 3 1.98 15.95 25.12
N LYS A 4 2.35 16.45 26.31
CA LYS A 4 3.41 17.48 26.45
C LYS A 4 4.80 17.01 26.00
N LEU A 5 5.19 15.78 26.36
CA LEU A 5 6.51 15.25 25.99
C LEU A 5 6.59 14.96 24.48
N GLU A 6 5.54 14.34 23.92
CA GLU A 6 5.43 14.15 22.47
C GLU A 6 5.45 15.48 21.71
N ASP A 7 4.76 16.50 22.21
CA ASP A 7 4.76 17.85 21.62
C ASP A 7 6.17 18.46 21.64
N ALA A 8 6.91 18.30 22.73
CA ALA A 8 8.30 18.75 22.84
C ALA A 8 9.21 18.07 21.79
N PHE A 9 9.11 16.74 21.63
CA PHE A 9 9.88 16.02 20.60
C PHE A 9 9.53 16.48 19.19
N VAL A 10 8.23 16.66 18.89
CA VAL A 10 7.79 17.17 17.59
C VAL A 10 8.40 18.56 17.32
N GLN A 11 8.34 19.49 18.28
CA GLN A 11 8.93 20.82 18.10
C GLN A 11 10.45 20.78 17.97
N PHE A 12 11.12 19.92 18.74
CA PHE A 12 12.56 19.72 18.67
C PHE A 12 13.02 19.31 17.26
N TRP A 13 12.40 18.29 16.68
CA TRP A 13 12.72 17.84 15.31
C TRP A 13 12.29 18.83 14.24
N ILE A 14 11.18 19.56 14.43
CA ILE A 14 10.77 20.63 13.50
C ILE A 14 11.77 21.79 13.51
N HIS A 15 12.33 22.15 14.67
CA HIS A 15 13.35 23.19 14.77
C HIS A 15 14.63 22.79 14.04
N ARG A 16 15.04 21.52 14.20
CA ARG A 16 16.20 20.93 13.50
C ARG A 16 15.96 20.64 12.01
N LYS A 17 14.71 20.76 11.53
CA LYS A 17 14.31 20.39 10.15
C LYS A 17 14.64 18.94 9.80
N GLU A 18 14.55 18.03 10.77
CA GLU A 18 14.78 16.61 10.51
C GLU A 18 13.79 16.09 9.46
N THR A 19 14.18 15.08 8.69
CA THR A 19 13.23 14.39 7.80
C THR A 19 12.48 13.32 8.60
N PRO A 20 11.28 12.91 8.17
CA PRO A 20 10.62 11.74 8.74
C PRO A 20 11.48 10.47 8.70
N ASP A 21 12.36 10.31 7.70
CA ASP A 21 13.33 9.21 7.63
C ASP A 21 14.31 9.24 8.79
N ASN A 22 14.90 10.42 9.06
CA ASN A 22 15.83 10.58 10.17
C ASN A 22 15.13 10.30 11.50
N VAL A 23 13.90 10.80 11.67
CA VAL A 23 13.12 10.56 12.90
C VAL A 23 12.74 9.08 13.05
N LEU A 24 12.42 8.36 11.97
CA LEU A 24 12.22 6.90 12.01
C LEU A 24 13.46 6.18 12.58
N VAL A 25 14.65 6.60 12.13
CA VAL A 25 15.93 6.04 12.61
C VAL A 25 16.22 6.44 14.06
N GLU A 26 16.04 7.72 14.43
CA GLU A 26 16.23 8.21 15.81
C GLU A 26 15.28 7.52 16.80
N LEU A 27 14.05 7.18 16.38
CA LEU A 27 13.09 6.40 17.18
C LEU A 27 13.43 4.90 17.24
N GLY A 28 14.47 4.44 16.54
CA GLY A 28 14.87 3.03 16.48
C GLY A 28 13.90 2.14 15.70
N LEU A 29 12.97 2.71 14.93
CA LEU A 29 11.95 1.98 14.17
C LEU A 29 12.46 1.43 12.83
N GLY A 30 13.65 1.80 12.37
CA GLY A 30 14.20 1.42 11.06
C GLY A 30 14.86 0.03 10.97
N LYS A 31 14.81 -0.81 12.01
CA LYS A 31 15.55 -2.09 12.05
C LYS A 31 14.75 -3.31 11.60
N THR A 32 13.46 -3.36 11.95
CA THR A 32 12.58 -4.51 11.66
C THR A 32 11.13 -4.07 11.66
N THR A 33 10.32 -4.73 10.82
CA THR A 33 8.88 -4.48 10.72
C THR A 33 8.04 -5.36 11.65
N LYS A 34 8.64 -6.40 12.27
CA LYS A 34 7.91 -7.46 13.00
C LYS A 34 6.95 -6.93 14.06
N ASP A 35 7.41 -5.98 14.88
CA ASP A 35 6.63 -5.44 16.01
C ASP A 35 6.34 -3.94 15.82
N MET A 36 6.56 -3.41 14.60
CA MET A 36 6.57 -1.97 14.36
C MET A 36 5.18 -1.34 14.53
N LEU A 37 4.13 -2.06 14.14
CA LEU A 37 2.74 -1.59 14.26
C LEU A 37 2.23 -1.59 15.71
N GLU A 38 2.87 -2.35 16.60
CA GLU A 38 2.60 -2.38 18.03
C GLU A 38 3.46 -1.38 18.81
N ASN A 39 4.55 -0.91 18.21
CA ASN A 39 5.48 -0.03 18.87
C ASN A 39 4.83 1.34 19.15
N PRO A 40 4.75 1.79 20.42
CA PRO A 40 4.12 3.06 20.77
C PRO A 40 4.80 4.29 20.14
N LEU A 41 6.09 4.18 19.79
CA LEU A 41 6.84 5.24 19.11
C LEU A 41 6.32 5.51 17.69
N LEU A 42 5.59 4.57 17.07
CA LEU A 42 4.95 4.78 15.78
C LEU A 42 3.90 5.91 15.83
N ASN A 43 3.26 6.13 16.98
CA ASN A 43 2.35 7.27 17.18
C ASN A 43 3.11 8.60 17.13
N ILE A 44 4.31 8.65 17.72
CA ILE A 44 5.18 9.82 17.70
C ILE A 44 5.62 10.12 16.27
N LEU A 45 6.07 9.10 15.52
CA LEU A 45 6.40 9.25 14.11
C LEU A 45 5.19 9.76 13.31
N THR A 46 4.01 9.20 13.53
CA THR A 46 2.78 9.61 12.83
C THR A 46 2.45 11.09 13.08
N LYS A 47 2.54 11.52 14.33
CA LYS A 47 2.31 12.91 14.72
C LYS A 47 3.36 13.84 14.10
N TYR A 48 4.62 13.45 14.16
CA TYR A 48 5.73 14.19 13.58
C TYR A 48 5.60 14.32 12.06
N THR A 49 5.38 13.22 11.34
CA THR A 49 5.22 13.22 9.88
C THR A 49 4.06 14.11 9.45
N LYS A 50 2.95 14.13 10.20
CA LYS A 50 1.84 15.06 9.94
C LYS A 50 2.28 16.52 10.09
N ALA A 51 3.00 16.86 11.16
CA ALA A 51 3.50 18.22 11.39
C ALA A 51 4.53 18.64 10.32
N TYR A 52 5.43 17.73 9.94
CA TYR A 52 6.41 17.93 8.87
C TYR A 52 5.71 18.22 7.54
N SER A 53 4.70 17.42 7.18
CA SER A 53 3.95 17.56 5.92
C SER A 53 3.17 18.87 5.80
N VAL A 54 2.75 19.46 6.92
CA VAL A 54 2.10 20.78 6.95
C VAL A 54 3.11 21.90 6.70
N LYS A 55 4.32 21.78 7.25
CA LYS A 55 5.32 22.86 7.24
C LYS A 55 6.27 22.82 6.04
N TYR A 56 6.54 21.62 5.53
CA TYR A 56 7.57 21.38 4.52
C TYR A 56 6.98 20.67 3.31
N LYS A 57 7.43 19.45 3.02
CA LYS A 57 6.98 18.64 1.89
C LYS A 57 5.93 17.64 2.35
N LYS A 58 4.82 17.55 1.62
CA LYS A 58 3.80 16.53 1.83
C LYS A 58 4.43 15.14 1.79
N THR A 59 4.26 14.40 2.86
CA THR A 59 4.64 12.99 2.96
C THR A 59 3.80 12.21 3.97
N THR A 60 3.80 10.88 3.89
CA THR A 60 3.09 9.98 4.80
C THR A 60 4.04 9.11 5.60
N VAL A 61 3.52 8.50 6.67
CA VAL A 61 4.29 7.50 7.41
C VAL A 61 4.59 6.32 6.49
N THR A 62 3.61 5.89 5.71
CA THR A 62 3.76 4.79 4.77
C THR A 62 4.87 5.04 3.74
N GLU A 63 4.96 6.24 3.16
CA GLU A 63 6.08 6.61 2.27
C GLU A 63 7.45 6.55 2.96
N THR A 64 7.50 6.97 4.23
CA THR A 64 8.72 6.94 5.05
C THR A 64 9.16 5.51 5.32
N LEU A 65 8.20 4.63 5.61
CA LEU A 65 8.43 3.21 5.80
C LEU A 65 8.86 2.53 4.50
N THR A 66 8.20 2.82 3.38
CA THR A 66 8.55 2.26 2.06
C THR A 66 9.97 2.66 1.65
N ARG A 67 10.41 3.90 1.93
CA ARG A 67 11.80 4.33 1.69
C ARG A 67 12.82 3.53 2.50
N SER A 68 12.45 3.06 3.68
CA SER A 68 13.35 2.35 4.59
C SER A 68 13.33 0.83 4.41
N PHE A 69 12.19 0.28 4.00
CA PHE A 69 11.93 -1.15 4.02
C PHE A 69 11.53 -1.75 2.69
N ASP A 70 11.30 -0.97 1.63
CA ASP A 70 10.67 -1.37 0.36
C ASP A 70 9.15 -1.63 0.41
N ASP A 71 8.53 -1.65 -0.77
CA ASP A 71 7.08 -1.81 -0.94
C ASP A 71 6.56 -3.19 -0.56
N GLU A 72 7.31 -4.25 -0.87
CA GLU A 72 6.93 -5.64 -0.60
C GLU A 72 6.91 -5.89 0.91
N THR A 73 7.97 -5.48 1.61
CA THR A 73 8.14 -5.63 3.05
C THR A 73 7.09 -4.84 3.82
N VAL A 74 6.84 -3.58 3.43
CA VAL A 74 5.76 -2.79 4.03
C VAL A 74 4.40 -3.44 3.77
N ALA A 75 4.14 -3.92 2.54
CA ALA A 75 2.87 -4.58 2.24
C ALA A 75 2.66 -5.85 3.08
N LYS A 76 3.70 -6.68 3.27
CA LYS A 76 3.67 -7.87 4.13
C LYS A 76 3.43 -7.53 5.60
N MET A 77 4.11 -6.50 6.11
CA MET A 77 3.92 -6.02 7.47
C MET A 77 2.47 -5.56 7.70
N LEU A 78 1.91 -4.76 6.77
CA LEU A 78 0.54 -4.29 6.86
C LEU A 78 -0.49 -5.42 6.75
N LEU A 79 -0.22 -6.40 5.89
CA LEU A 79 -1.05 -7.60 5.80
C LEU A 79 -1.06 -8.37 7.14
N ALA A 80 0.10 -8.62 7.75
CA ALA A 80 0.19 -9.28 9.05
C ALA A 80 -0.53 -8.47 10.14
N GLY A 81 -0.32 -7.14 10.16
CA GLY A 81 -0.99 -6.26 11.12
C GLY A 81 -2.51 -6.21 10.97
N LYS A 82 -3.07 -6.59 9.83
CA LYS A 82 -4.53 -6.70 9.64
C LYS A 82 -5.13 -7.99 10.20
N ALA A 83 -4.31 -9.02 10.41
CA ALA A 83 -4.75 -10.27 11.03
C ALA A 83 -4.94 -10.12 12.55
N GLU A 84 -4.17 -9.24 13.17
CA GLU A 84 -4.21 -8.99 14.62
C GLU A 84 -5.20 -7.88 15.00
N ALA A 85 -6.04 -8.14 16.01
CA ALA A 85 -7.10 -7.21 16.41
C ALA A 85 -6.57 -5.84 16.89
N THR A 86 -5.42 -5.83 17.58
CA THR A 86 -4.76 -4.64 18.14
C THR A 86 -4.20 -3.72 17.06
N THR A 87 -3.59 -4.27 16.01
CA THR A 87 -2.95 -3.52 14.93
C THR A 87 -3.83 -3.30 13.70
N LYS A 88 -4.97 -3.99 13.60
CA LYS A 88 -5.86 -3.96 12.42
C LYS A 88 -6.21 -2.54 11.96
N ARG A 89 -6.53 -1.66 12.91
CA ARG A 89 -6.92 -0.28 12.60
C ARG A 89 -5.78 0.50 11.96
N ILE A 90 -4.58 0.47 12.55
CA ILE A 90 -3.43 1.22 12.03
C ILE A 90 -2.92 0.60 10.72
N ALA A 91 -2.91 -0.74 10.62
CA ALA A 91 -2.53 -1.44 9.41
C ALA A 91 -3.45 -1.13 8.23
N THR A 92 -4.77 -1.05 8.48
CA THR A 92 -5.75 -0.68 7.44
C THR A 92 -5.54 0.77 6.98
N LYS A 93 -5.27 1.70 7.91
CA LYS A 93 -4.97 3.09 7.57
C LYS A 93 -3.73 3.19 6.68
N PHE A 94 -2.64 2.54 7.06
CA PHE A 94 -1.40 2.56 6.28
C PHE A 94 -1.51 1.79 4.96
N GLU A 95 -2.35 0.75 4.87
CA GLU A 95 -2.69 0.15 3.57
C GLU A 95 -3.34 1.17 2.64
N THR A 96 -4.32 1.94 3.12
CA THR A 96 -4.95 2.99 2.29
C THR A 96 -3.91 4.01 1.84
N GLU A 97 -3.04 4.48 2.75
CA GLU A 97 -1.93 5.38 2.40
C GLU A 97 -0.98 4.77 1.36
N GLN A 98 -0.69 3.46 1.43
CA GLN A 98 0.16 2.75 0.45
C GLN A 98 -0.47 2.76 -0.94
N LEU A 99 -1.77 2.45 -1.03
CA LEU A 99 -2.52 2.44 -2.30
C LEU A 99 -2.60 3.84 -2.91
N GLU A 100 -2.84 4.86 -2.07
CA GLU A 100 -2.87 6.26 -2.50
C GLU A 100 -1.49 6.74 -2.95
N MET A 101 -0.43 6.37 -2.24
CA MET A 101 0.95 6.69 -2.59
C MET A 101 1.32 6.14 -3.98
N TRP A 102 1.04 4.85 -4.25
CA TRP A 102 1.31 4.27 -5.58
C TRP A 102 0.55 4.99 -6.69
N ARG A 103 -0.73 5.31 -6.44
CA ARG A 103 -1.58 6.05 -7.39
C ARG A 103 -1.05 7.46 -7.64
N ASP A 104 -0.76 8.21 -6.58
CA ASP A 104 -0.26 9.60 -6.66
C ASP A 104 1.14 9.66 -7.30
N SER A 105 1.92 8.58 -7.18
CA SER A 105 3.20 8.42 -7.87
C SER A 105 3.05 7.93 -9.33
N GLY A 106 1.83 7.81 -9.85
CA GLY A 106 1.55 7.41 -11.22
C GLY A 106 1.91 5.96 -11.56
N LYS A 107 1.99 5.06 -10.56
CA LYS A 107 2.36 3.66 -10.79
C LYS A 107 1.30 2.94 -11.61
N SER A 108 1.71 2.21 -12.62
CA SER A 108 0.81 1.29 -13.34
C SER A 108 0.51 0.04 -12.51
N VAL A 109 -0.46 -0.75 -12.94
CA VAL A 109 -0.73 -2.06 -12.34
C VAL A 109 0.50 -2.98 -12.47
N ASP A 110 1.26 -2.87 -13.56
CA ASP A 110 2.47 -3.67 -13.78
C ASP A 110 3.63 -3.23 -12.89
N ASP A 111 3.74 -1.93 -12.61
CA ASP A 111 4.75 -1.42 -11.67
C ASP A 111 4.49 -1.97 -10.26
N VAL A 112 3.24 -1.88 -9.78
CA VAL A 112 2.89 -2.40 -8.45
C VAL A 112 3.00 -3.92 -8.40
N TYR A 113 2.73 -4.62 -9.50
CA TYR A 113 2.96 -6.07 -9.59
C TYR A 113 4.42 -6.43 -9.30
N LYS A 114 5.36 -5.67 -9.89
CA LYS A 114 6.81 -5.84 -9.69
C LYS A 114 7.25 -5.41 -8.30
N LEU A 115 6.75 -4.28 -7.79
CA LEU A 115 7.05 -3.78 -6.44
C LEU A 115 6.63 -4.77 -5.34
N LEU A 116 5.55 -5.51 -5.58
CA LEU A 116 5.07 -6.56 -4.67
C LEU A 116 5.72 -7.92 -4.91
N ASN A 117 6.69 -8.00 -5.83
CA ASN A 117 7.43 -9.22 -6.16
C ASN A 117 6.49 -10.42 -6.41
N LEU A 118 5.39 -10.18 -7.11
CA LEU A 118 4.42 -11.22 -7.41
C LEU A 118 5.01 -12.25 -8.38
N PRO A 119 4.56 -13.53 -8.32
CA PRO A 119 5.09 -14.60 -9.16
C PRO A 119 5.09 -14.27 -10.66
N PRO A 120 5.84 -15.00 -11.49
CA PRO A 120 5.76 -14.83 -12.94
C PRO A 120 4.31 -14.94 -13.46
N THR A 121 3.98 -14.21 -14.53
CA THR A 121 2.61 -14.11 -15.07
C THR A 121 2.02 -15.43 -15.61
N ARG A 122 2.82 -16.50 -15.61
CA ARG A 122 2.44 -17.88 -15.96
C ARG A 122 2.02 -18.71 -14.75
N ALA A 123 2.38 -18.30 -13.54
CA ALA A 123 2.07 -19.01 -12.31
C ALA A 123 0.68 -18.63 -11.79
N ASP A 124 0.04 -19.54 -11.06
CA ASP A 124 -1.22 -19.23 -10.39
C ASP A 124 -1.02 -18.45 -9.08
N PHE A 125 -2.07 -17.76 -8.64
CA PHE A 125 -2.02 -16.89 -7.46
C PHE A 125 -2.40 -17.59 -6.15
N SER A 126 -2.52 -18.91 -6.16
CA SER A 126 -2.96 -19.68 -5.00
C SER A 126 -2.00 -19.50 -3.84
N GLY A 127 -2.55 -19.14 -2.67
CA GLY A 127 -1.76 -18.89 -1.46
C GLY A 127 -0.83 -17.69 -1.54
N LYS A 128 -1.02 -16.74 -2.48
CA LYS A 128 -0.22 -15.52 -2.59
C LYS A 128 -0.95 -14.34 -1.95
N PRO A 129 -0.63 -13.96 -0.71
CA PRO A 129 -1.47 -13.00 -0.01
C PRO A 129 -1.34 -11.57 -0.54
N LEU A 130 -0.19 -11.21 -1.15
CA LEU A 130 -0.01 -9.92 -1.81
C LEU A 130 -0.77 -9.79 -3.14
N PHE A 131 -1.30 -10.88 -3.69
CA PHE A 131 -2.17 -10.82 -4.87
C PHE A 131 -3.43 -9.99 -4.60
N ASN A 132 -4.05 -10.18 -3.43
CA ASN A 132 -5.21 -9.38 -3.03
C ASN A 132 -4.85 -7.91 -2.81
N ARG A 133 -3.60 -7.61 -2.39
CA ARG A 133 -3.11 -6.23 -2.29
C ARG A 133 -2.99 -5.57 -3.66
N TRP A 134 -2.46 -6.30 -4.64
CA TRP A 134 -2.40 -5.83 -6.02
C TRP A 134 -3.79 -5.62 -6.64
N LEU A 135 -4.73 -6.53 -6.40
CA LEU A 135 -6.14 -6.36 -6.80
C LEU A 135 -6.81 -5.15 -6.13
N ALA A 136 -6.51 -4.90 -4.85
CA ALA A 136 -6.99 -3.71 -4.16
C ALA A 136 -6.46 -2.43 -4.81
N TYR A 137 -5.20 -2.43 -5.29
CA TYR A 137 -4.65 -1.33 -6.05
C TYR A 137 -5.35 -1.11 -7.39
N MET A 138 -5.61 -2.19 -8.14
CA MET A 138 -6.42 -2.12 -9.36
C MET A 138 -7.80 -1.52 -9.07
N ASN A 139 -8.47 -1.97 -8.02
CA ASN A 139 -9.74 -1.41 -7.56
C ASN A 139 -9.64 0.09 -7.24
N THR A 140 -8.54 0.54 -6.59
CA THR A 140 -8.31 1.97 -6.34
C THR A 140 -8.23 2.79 -7.63
N LEU A 141 -7.57 2.26 -8.67
CA LEU A 141 -7.51 2.91 -9.98
C LEU A 141 -8.89 2.93 -10.65
N SER A 142 -9.62 1.82 -10.62
CA SER A 142 -10.96 1.68 -11.21
C SER A 142 -12.00 2.58 -10.55
N ILE A 143 -11.96 2.75 -9.22
CA ILE A 143 -12.84 3.69 -8.51
C ILE A 143 -12.59 5.13 -8.96
N LYS A 144 -11.32 5.49 -9.20
CA LYS A 144 -10.95 6.86 -9.57
C LYS A 144 -11.21 7.15 -11.04
N ASN A 145 -10.96 6.19 -11.91
CA ASN A 145 -11.10 6.32 -13.36
C ASN A 145 -11.86 5.10 -13.94
N PRO A 146 -13.17 4.97 -13.69
CA PRO A 146 -13.95 3.79 -14.10
C PRO A 146 -13.86 3.48 -15.60
N GLU A 147 -13.74 4.52 -16.43
CA GLU A 147 -13.62 4.42 -17.89
C GLU A 147 -12.33 3.72 -18.36
N LYS A 148 -11.28 3.71 -17.52
CA LYS A 148 -9.99 3.06 -17.82
C LYS A 148 -9.93 1.60 -17.37
N THR A 149 -10.92 1.12 -16.62
CA THR A 149 -10.92 -0.24 -16.05
C THR A 149 -10.80 -1.31 -17.12
N SER A 150 -11.49 -1.18 -18.25
CA SER A 150 -11.39 -2.12 -19.36
C SER A 150 -10.00 -2.13 -19.99
N ALA A 151 -9.35 -0.97 -20.11
CA ALA A 151 -7.98 -0.87 -20.64
C ALA A 151 -6.94 -1.53 -19.72
N ILE A 152 -7.16 -1.50 -18.40
CA ILE A 152 -6.35 -2.26 -17.44
C ILE A 152 -6.43 -3.75 -17.76
N PHE A 153 -7.62 -4.32 -17.92
CA PHE A 153 -7.76 -5.75 -18.25
C PHE A 153 -7.18 -6.11 -19.61
N SER A 154 -7.34 -5.26 -20.63
CA SER A 154 -6.70 -5.45 -21.93
C SER A 154 -5.17 -5.49 -21.82
N THR A 155 -4.59 -4.61 -21.00
CA THR A 155 -3.12 -4.60 -20.76
C THR A 155 -2.67 -5.87 -20.05
N LEU A 156 -3.40 -6.31 -19.01
CA LEU A 156 -3.07 -7.56 -18.31
C LEU A 156 -3.17 -8.77 -19.25
N ALA A 157 -4.15 -8.81 -20.15
CA ALA A 157 -4.30 -9.90 -21.10
C ALA A 157 -3.13 -10.05 -22.08
N THR A 158 -2.29 -9.03 -22.28
CA THR A 158 -1.06 -9.17 -23.10
C THR A 158 0.07 -9.84 -22.32
N SER A 159 0.02 -9.79 -20.99
CA SER A 159 1.09 -10.23 -20.09
C SER A 159 0.78 -11.55 -19.39
N PHE A 160 -0.50 -11.90 -19.21
CA PHE A 160 -0.95 -13.07 -18.47
C PHE A 160 -1.57 -14.13 -19.38
N ASN A 161 -1.20 -15.38 -19.13
CA ASN A 161 -1.78 -16.56 -19.80
C ASN A 161 -3.24 -16.78 -19.35
N ASP A 162 -3.98 -17.64 -20.06
CA ASP A 162 -5.41 -17.83 -19.84
C ASP A 162 -5.77 -18.17 -18.38
N ARG A 163 -5.06 -19.12 -17.74
CA ARG A 163 -5.38 -19.54 -16.37
C ARG A 163 -5.16 -18.42 -15.33
N PRO A 164 -3.99 -17.78 -15.22
CA PRO A 164 -3.80 -16.61 -14.34
C PRO A 164 -4.77 -15.47 -14.68
N MET A 165 -5.03 -15.19 -15.96
CA MET A 165 -5.97 -14.15 -16.37
C MET A 165 -7.40 -14.44 -15.89
N MET A 166 -7.86 -15.70 -15.98
CA MET A 166 -9.16 -16.11 -15.44
C MET A 166 -9.23 -15.88 -13.91
N GLN A 167 -8.16 -16.16 -13.17
CA GLN A 167 -8.11 -15.91 -11.73
C GLN A 167 -8.21 -14.41 -11.41
N ILE A 168 -7.52 -13.56 -12.17
CA ILE A 168 -7.61 -12.09 -12.05
C ILE A 168 -9.05 -11.64 -12.26
N LEU A 169 -9.69 -12.06 -13.36
CA LEU A 169 -11.05 -11.64 -13.69
C LEU A 169 -12.07 -12.11 -12.64
N GLN A 170 -11.96 -13.36 -12.15
CA GLN A 170 -12.85 -13.88 -11.12
C GLN A 170 -12.69 -13.14 -9.78
N ALA A 171 -11.45 -12.80 -9.41
CA ALA A 171 -11.21 -12.04 -8.19
C ALA A 171 -11.67 -10.58 -8.34
N ALA A 172 -11.46 -9.97 -9.50
CA ALA A 172 -11.88 -8.60 -9.79
C ALA A 172 -13.40 -8.40 -9.74
N LYS A 173 -14.19 -9.41 -10.13
CA LYS A 173 -15.67 -9.38 -10.02
C LYS A 173 -16.19 -9.22 -8.60
N LYS A 174 -15.37 -9.48 -7.57
CA LYS A 174 -15.74 -9.24 -6.17
C LYS A 174 -15.72 -7.75 -5.80
N PHE A 175 -15.20 -6.90 -6.68
CA PHE A 175 -15.17 -5.46 -6.51
C PHE A 175 -16.20 -4.83 -7.45
N SER A 176 -17.19 -4.13 -6.89
CA SER A 176 -18.26 -3.48 -7.68
C SER A 176 -17.71 -2.52 -8.74
N SER A 177 -16.57 -1.86 -8.48
CA SER A 177 -15.94 -0.94 -9.44
C SER A 177 -15.37 -1.63 -10.69
N MET A 178 -15.10 -2.94 -10.62
CA MET A 178 -14.47 -3.72 -11.68
C MET A 178 -15.38 -4.80 -12.27
N GLU A 179 -16.50 -5.09 -11.60
CA GLU A 179 -17.39 -6.21 -11.93
C GLU A 179 -17.84 -6.20 -13.38
N SER A 180 -18.41 -5.10 -13.86
CA SER A 180 -18.94 -5.01 -15.23
C SER A 180 -17.85 -5.18 -16.28
N SER A 181 -16.69 -4.52 -16.11
CA SER A 181 -15.55 -4.66 -17.03
C SER A 181 -14.97 -6.07 -17.01
N ALA A 182 -14.82 -6.69 -15.84
CA ALA A 182 -14.30 -8.04 -15.71
C ALA A 182 -15.26 -9.09 -16.32
N ALA A 183 -16.57 -8.95 -16.10
CA ALA A 183 -17.57 -9.83 -16.69
C ALA A 183 -17.63 -9.70 -18.22
N LYS A 184 -17.59 -8.48 -18.74
CA LYS A 184 -17.53 -8.24 -20.20
C LYS A 184 -16.29 -8.87 -20.82
N PHE A 185 -15.12 -8.67 -20.20
CA PHE A 185 -13.86 -9.22 -20.69
C PHE A 185 -13.83 -10.77 -20.68
N GLN A 186 -14.49 -11.41 -19.70
CA GLN A 186 -14.66 -12.86 -19.68
C GLN A 186 -15.50 -13.37 -20.85
N LEU A 187 -16.60 -12.68 -21.18
CA LEU A 187 -17.49 -13.06 -22.28
C LEU A 187 -16.83 -12.91 -23.65
N GLU A 188 -15.98 -11.89 -23.84
CA GLU A 188 -15.26 -11.64 -25.10
C GLU A 188 -14.15 -12.66 -25.38
N LYS A 189 -13.71 -13.41 -24.35
CA LYS A 189 -12.68 -14.46 -24.46
C LYS A 189 -13.25 -15.89 -24.48
N ALA A 190 -14.55 -16.05 -24.29
CA ALA A 190 -15.26 -17.34 -24.32
C ALA A 190 -15.63 -17.74 -25.74
#